data_AF-A0A1I3C8T6-F1
#
_entry.id   AF-A0A1I3C8T6-F1
#
_cell.length_a   1.000
_cell.length_b   1.000
_cell.length_c   1.000
_cell.angle_alpha   90.00
_cell.angle_beta   90.00
_cell.angle_gamma   90.00
#
_symmetry.space_group_name_H-M   'P 1'
#
loop_
_entity.id
_entity.type
_entity.pdbx_description
1 polymer ?
#
loop_
_entity_poly.entity_id
_entity_poly.type
_entity_poly.pdbx_seq_one_letter_code
_entity_poly.pdbx_strand_id
1 'polypeptide(L)'
;MTDFDKFIAGEVEKYRGNAFPLKASLLERALVRRVSYKKLHPNPEDEFCMPSVGPSYRIINEYVQQMVEDKFDGMFSGLEDKSITVEKMYPDGYMILNGHHRWAAYMRIGKKKVPINIVNLTNSHDIFQMLNNSKFDKRVTINLDEVMFKKPVSEDVEKELGFPFKNVYKEHLLKGLPAVCNHLANDGYDIWVYTTGLYSREYIQRLLKLYHINTSFIVTGATRFDTTDSKEKKQLSELFEKKYDVTIHIYGEALFYVKRSAKKSLQYELHKDSWSGDAIDILDQIHKKEAASE
;
A
#
# COMPACT_ATOMS: atom_id res chain seq x y z
N MET A 1 3.09 24.33 25.15
CA MET A 1 3.83 23.17 24.64
C MET A 1 4.25 22.31 25.83
N THR A 2 3.71 21.10 25.92
CA THR A 2 4.02 20.18 27.02
C THR A 2 5.45 19.64 26.88
N ASP A 3 6.00 19.02 27.93
CA ASP A 3 7.30 18.36 27.84
C ASP A 3 7.30 17.18 26.84
N PHE A 4 6.13 16.58 26.62
CA PHE A 4 5.95 15.55 25.61
C PHE A 4 6.00 16.11 24.19
N ASP A 5 5.38 17.27 23.94
CA ASP A 5 5.46 17.94 22.64
C ASP A 5 6.91 18.34 22.32
N LYS A 6 7.65 18.85 23.32
CA LYS A 6 9.08 19.17 23.17
C LYS A 6 9.92 17.94 22.85
N PHE A 7 9.62 16.80 23.49
CA PHE A 7 10.27 15.54 23.21
C PHE A 7 10.03 15.09 21.76
N ILE A 8 8.78 15.14 21.28
CA ILE A 8 8.44 14.78 19.90
C ILE A 8 9.17 15.69 18.92
N ALA A 9 9.14 17.01 19.14
CA ALA A 9 9.84 17.96 18.28
C ALA A 9 11.34 17.69 18.22
N GLY A 10 11.97 17.34 19.35
CA GLY A 10 13.38 16.96 19.41
C GLY A 10 13.70 15.68 18.64
N GLU A 11 12.85 14.65 18.74
CA GLU A 11 13.01 13.40 17.97
C GLU A 11 12.82 13.63 16.47
N VAL A 12 11.81 14.41 16.07
CA VAL A 12 11.57 14.76 14.65
C VAL A 12 12.78 15.48 14.07
N GLU A 13 13.29 16.50 14.77
CA GLU A 13 14.43 17.30 14.29
C GLU A 13 15.71 16.47 14.16
N LYS A 14 15.94 15.53 15.09
CA LYS A 14 17.09 14.62 15.04
C LYS A 14 17.16 13.80 13.75
N TYR A 15 16.00 13.38 13.23
CA TYR A 15 15.91 12.49 12.06
C TYR A 15 15.55 13.21 10.77
N ARG A 16 15.14 14.47 10.83
CA ARG A 16 14.79 15.27 9.67
C ARG A 16 15.97 15.36 8.69
N GLY A 17 15.77 14.87 7.47
CA GLY A 17 16.78 14.87 6.40
C GLY A 17 17.94 13.87 6.58
N ASN A 18 18.10 13.27 7.76
CA ASN A 18 19.17 12.31 8.07
C ASN A 18 18.68 10.86 8.08
N ALA A 19 17.36 10.65 8.20
CA ALA A 19 16.73 9.35 8.17
C ALA A 19 16.33 8.95 6.75
N PHE A 20 16.61 7.70 6.38
CA PHE A 20 16.10 7.12 5.15
C PHE A 20 15.61 5.69 5.39
N PRO A 21 14.56 5.25 4.67
CA PRO A 21 13.99 3.93 4.84
C PRO A 21 14.94 2.84 4.34
N LEU A 22 14.97 1.73 5.06
CA LEU A 22 15.68 0.51 4.72
C LEU A 22 14.69 -0.64 4.58
N LYS A 23 14.96 -1.55 3.64
CA LYS A 23 14.16 -2.78 3.50
C LYS A 23 14.54 -3.77 4.60
N ALA A 24 13.59 -4.13 5.44
CA ALA A 24 13.76 -5.20 6.42
C ALA A 24 13.78 -6.57 5.71
N SER A 25 14.58 -7.50 6.23
CA SER A 25 14.61 -8.86 5.69
C SER A 25 13.33 -9.65 6.02
N LEU A 26 13.06 -10.73 5.29
CA LEU A 26 11.93 -11.60 5.58
C LEU A 26 11.99 -12.18 7.01
N LEU A 27 13.17 -12.59 7.46
CA LEU A 27 13.38 -13.11 8.81
C LEU A 27 13.15 -12.04 9.89
N GLU A 28 13.63 -10.83 9.65
CA GLU A 28 13.42 -9.70 10.58
C GLU A 28 11.93 -9.39 10.73
N ARG A 29 11.18 -9.29 9.63
CA ARG A 29 9.73 -9.06 9.68
C ARG A 29 8.96 -10.19 10.38
N ALA A 30 9.45 -11.43 10.25
CA ALA A 30 8.82 -12.58 10.88
C ALA A 30 9.08 -12.65 12.39
N LEU A 31 10.33 -12.40 12.81
CA LEU A 31 10.80 -12.61 14.18
C LEU A 31 10.67 -11.36 15.07
N VAL A 32 10.83 -10.17 14.50
CA VAL A 32 10.78 -8.91 15.25
C VAL A 32 9.34 -8.39 15.30
N ARG A 33 8.60 -8.88 16.29
CA ARG A 33 7.19 -8.47 16.53
C ARG A 33 7.03 -7.42 17.63
N ARG A 34 8.09 -7.18 18.41
CA ARG A 34 8.10 -6.21 19.52
C ARG A 34 9.45 -5.53 19.62
N VAL A 35 9.45 -4.21 19.79
CA VAL A 35 10.67 -3.41 19.94
C VAL A 35 10.55 -2.43 21.10
N SER A 36 11.69 -1.89 21.54
CA SER A 36 11.68 -0.81 22.52
C SER A 36 10.97 0.42 21.96
N TYR A 37 10.14 1.11 22.75
CA TYR A 37 9.53 2.38 22.31
C TYR A 37 10.58 3.44 21.94
N LYS A 38 11.81 3.32 22.46
CA LYS A 38 12.95 4.20 22.15
C LYS A 38 13.56 3.96 20.76
N LYS A 39 13.25 2.81 20.14
CA LYS A 39 13.65 2.48 18.76
C LYS A 39 12.55 2.85 17.75
N LEU A 40 11.48 3.49 18.20
CA LEU A 40 10.38 3.95 17.37
C LEU A 40 10.47 5.46 17.26
N HIS A 41 10.53 5.94 16.03
CA HIS A 41 10.72 7.34 15.71
C HIS A 41 9.47 7.84 14.97
N PRO A 42 8.88 8.96 15.40
CA PRO A 42 7.68 9.46 14.78
C PRO A 42 7.97 9.98 13.37
N ASN A 43 7.08 9.70 12.42
CA ASN A 43 7.18 10.24 11.06
C ASN A 43 6.93 11.76 11.07
N PRO A 44 7.90 12.59 10.61
CA PRO A 44 7.76 14.05 10.56
C PRO A 44 6.56 14.54 9.74
N GLU A 45 6.16 13.79 8.72
CA GLU A 45 5.08 14.14 7.80
C GLU A 45 3.68 13.77 8.34
N ASP A 46 3.61 13.15 9.52
CA ASP A 46 2.33 12.78 10.15
C ASP A 46 1.71 13.98 10.87
N GLU A 47 0.39 14.11 10.83
CA GLU A 47 -0.37 15.16 11.53
C GLU A 47 -0.02 15.23 13.02
N PHE A 48 0.28 14.08 13.64
CA PHE A 48 0.73 13.98 15.03
C PHE A 48 1.96 14.83 15.33
N CYS A 49 2.84 15.04 14.34
CA CYS A 49 4.09 15.78 14.46
C CYS A 49 3.99 17.24 13.97
N MET A 50 2.90 17.61 13.30
CA MET A 50 2.74 18.96 12.76
C MET A 50 2.50 19.97 13.90
N PRO A 51 3.25 21.08 13.98
CA PRO A 51 3.07 22.08 15.05
C PRO A 51 1.66 22.70 15.11
N SER A 52 0.95 22.73 13.98
CA SER A 52 -0.41 23.25 13.86
C SER A 52 -1.49 22.29 14.35
N VAL A 53 -1.20 20.98 14.41
CA VAL A 53 -2.18 19.93 14.78
C VAL A 53 -1.73 19.24 16.06
N GLY A 54 -0.57 18.57 16.03
CA GLY A 54 0.06 17.95 17.17
C GLY A 54 -0.65 16.71 17.72
N PRO A 55 -0.19 16.18 18.86
CA PRO A 55 -0.75 14.98 19.46
C PRO A 55 -2.15 15.23 20.05
N SER A 56 -3.10 14.35 19.72
CA SER A 56 -4.41 14.34 20.38
C SER A 56 -4.34 13.59 21.71
N TYR A 57 -4.26 14.36 22.80
CA TYR A 57 -4.20 13.79 24.16
C TYR A 57 -5.44 12.99 24.54
N ARG A 58 -6.61 13.33 23.97
CA ARG A 58 -7.84 12.54 24.15
C ARG A 58 -7.65 11.12 23.61
N ILE A 59 -7.20 10.99 22.37
CA ILE A 59 -6.96 9.68 21.72
C ILE A 59 -5.85 8.91 22.46
N ILE A 60 -4.78 9.60 22.89
CA ILE A 60 -3.73 8.96 23.70
C ILE A 60 -4.32 8.40 24.99
N ASN A 61 -5.17 9.15 25.70
CA ASN A 61 -5.80 8.69 26.94
C ASN A 61 -6.73 7.49 26.72
N GLU A 62 -7.50 7.48 25.63
CA GLU A 62 -8.35 6.35 25.24
C GLU A 62 -7.52 5.08 25.04
N TYR A 63 -6.40 5.17 24.32
CA TYR A 63 -5.48 4.04 24.18
C TYR A 63 -4.83 3.63 25.51
N VAL A 64 -4.50 4.57 26.38
CA VAL A 64 -3.99 4.27 27.73
C VAL A 64 -5.02 3.46 28.52
N GLN A 65 -6.28 3.89 28.53
CA GLN A 65 -7.38 3.18 29.21
C GLN A 65 -7.55 1.77 28.67
N GLN A 66 -7.66 1.62 27.34
CA GLN A 66 -7.74 0.32 26.68
C GLN A 66 -6.56 -0.59 27.05
N MET A 67 -5.33 -0.07 27.07
CA MET A 67 -4.14 -0.85 27.43
C MET A 67 -4.05 -1.24 28.91
N VAL A 68 -4.77 -0.53 29.78
CA VAL A 68 -4.90 -0.85 31.21
C VAL A 68 -6.00 -1.89 31.41
N GLU A 69 -7.13 -1.74 30.72
CA GLU A 69 -8.26 -2.68 30.74
C GLU A 69 -7.87 -4.04 30.12
N ASP A 70 -7.17 -4.05 28.98
CA ASP A 70 -6.67 -5.27 28.32
C ASP A 70 -5.75 -6.11 29.23
N LYS A 71 -5.07 -5.50 30.22
CA LYS A 71 -4.25 -6.27 31.17
C LYS A 71 -5.10 -7.14 32.09
N PHE A 72 -6.38 -6.82 32.27
CA PHE A 72 -7.29 -7.55 33.14
C PHE A 72 -7.97 -8.73 32.42
N ASP A 73 -8.08 -8.71 31.10
CA ASP A 73 -8.95 -9.66 30.38
C ASP A 73 -8.27 -10.96 29.89
N GLY A 74 -6.97 -11.14 30.16
CA GLY A 74 -6.27 -12.44 30.07
C GLY A 74 -6.23 -13.16 28.70
N MET A 75 -6.98 -12.73 27.70
CA MET A 75 -7.12 -13.40 26.41
C MET A 75 -6.25 -12.73 25.34
N PHE A 76 -5.44 -13.55 24.69
CA PHE A 76 -4.55 -13.22 23.56
C PHE A 76 -5.33 -12.89 22.25
N SER A 77 -6.50 -12.28 22.32
CA SER A 77 -7.27 -11.88 21.13
C SER A 77 -6.86 -10.48 20.67
N GLY A 78 -6.19 -10.38 19.50
CA GLY A 78 -6.07 -9.11 18.76
C GLY A 78 -4.69 -8.44 18.69
N LEU A 79 -3.59 -9.17 18.95
CA LEU A 79 -2.22 -8.62 18.87
C LEU A 79 -1.84 -8.03 17.50
N GLU A 80 -2.48 -8.45 16.41
CA GLU A 80 -2.26 -7.88 15.07
C GLU A 80 -2.91 -6.50 14.93
N ASP A 81 -4.15 -6.34 15.41
CA ASP A 81 -4.93 -5.11 15.25
C ASP A 81 -4.37 -3.95 16.10
N LYS A 82 -3.68 -4.29 17.21
CA LYS A 82 -3.06 -3.32 18.12
C LYS A 82 -1.60 -3.01 17.81
N SER A 83 -1.03 -3.61 16.76
CA SER A 83 0.37 -3.38 16.39
C SER A 83 0.57 -2.03 15.70
N ILE A 84 1.74 -1.41 15.91
CA ILE A 84 2.14 -0.18 15.22
C ILE A 84 2.80 -0.56 13.91
N THR A 85 2.33 0.01 12.80
CA THR A 85 2.93 -0.23 11.49
C THR A 85 4.16 0.64 11.36
N VAL A 86 5.30 0.00 11.08
CA VAL A 86 6.60 0.68 11.05
C VAL A 86 7.40 0.29 9.81
N GLU A 87 8.30 1.16 9.39
CA GLU A 87 9.30 0.89 8.37
C GLU A 87 10.69 0.97 9.02
N LYS A 88 11.59 0.07 8.65
CA LYS A 88 12.96 0.12 9.16
C LYS A 88 13.68 1.34 8.60
N MET A 89 14.53 1.97 9.39
CA MET A 89 15.27 3.18 8.96
C MET A 89 16.73 3.16 9.42
N TYR A 90 17.56 3.94 8.72
CA TYR A 90 18.91 4.32 9.14
C TYR A 90 18.87 5.72 9.80
N PRO A 91 19.71 6.06 10.79
CA PRO A 91 20.82 5.27 11.38
C PRO A 91 20.41 4.18 12.38
N ASP A 92 19.26 4.30 13.05
CA ASP A 92 18.76 3.26 13.97
C ASP A 92 17.23 3.29 14.02
N GLY A 93 16.67 2.14 14.38
CA GLY A 93 15.27 2.00 14.74
C GLY A 93 14.32 1.87 13.56
N TYR A 94 13.08 2.27 13.82
CA TYR A 94 11.95 2.15 12.91
C TYR A 94 11.16 3.44 12.91
N MET A 95 10.79 3.89 11.73
CA MET A 95 9.88 5.02 11.54
C MET A 95 8.44 4.53 11.71
N ILE A 96 7.65 5.25 12.49
CA ILE A 96 6.23 4.95 12.69
C ILE A 96 5.46 5.44 11.46
N LEU A 97 4.80 4.52 10.77
CA LEU A 97 3.97 4.84 9.60
C LEU A 97 2.51 5.01 9.98
N ASN A 98 2.05 4.28 10.98
CA ASN A 98 0.72 4.39 11.55
C ASN A 98 0.75 3.91 13.01
N GLY A 99 0.11 4.67 13.90
CA GLY A 99 -0.05 4.33 15.31
C GLY A 99 0.72 5.24 16.27
N HIS A 100 0.99 6.49 15.90
CA HIS A 100 1.72 7.45 16.74
C HIS A 100 1.04 7.67 18.10
N HIS A 101 -0.29 7.81 18.16
CA HIS A 101 -1.00 7.92 19.45
C HIS A 101 -0.88 6.65 20.30
N ARG A 102 -0.85 5.46 19.67
CA ARG A 102 -0.62 4.19 20.37
C ARG A 102 0.80 4.13 20.95
N TRP A 103 1.80 4.54 20.16
CA TRP A 103 3.18 4.65 20.64
C TRP A 103 3.30 5.60 21.82
N ALA A 104 2.68 6.78 21.73
CA ALA A 104 2.62 7.75 22.82
C ALA A 104 1.94 7.18 24.08
N ALA A 105 0.86 6.42 23.92
CA ALA A 105 0.20 5.72 25.02
C ALA A 105 1.14 4.69 25.68
N TYR A 106 1.87 3.88 24.90
CA TYR A 106 2.87 2.93 25.41
C TYR A 106 3.98 3.63 26.21
N MET A 107 4.45 4.79 25.73
CA MET A 107 5.42 5.61 26.46
C MET A 107 4.87 6.09 27.79
N ARG A 108 3.64 6.61 27.80
CA ARG A 108 3.01 7.18 29.00
C ARG A 108 2.78 6.16 30.11
N ILE A 109 2.45 4.91 29.75
CA ILE A 109 2.29 3.82 30.73
C ILE A 109 3.61 3.13 31.09
N GLY A 110 4.75 3.59 30.55
CA GLY A 110 6.07 3.03 30.84
C GLY A 110 6.30 1.61 30.33
N LYS A 111 5.51 1.13 29.35
CA LYS A 111 5.72 -0.20 28.76
C LYS A 111 6.95 -0.17 27.86
N LYS A 112 8.00 -0.90 28.27
CA LYS A 112 9.30 -0.91 27.57
C LYS A 112 9.21 -1.42 26.13
N LYS A 113 8.36 -2.42 25.86
CA LYS A 113 8.23 -3.05 24.53
C LYS A 113 6.85 -2.76 23.92
N VAL A 114 6.87 -2.44 22.64
CA VAL A 114 5.72 -2.07 21.81
C VAL A 114 5.55 -3.11 20.70
N PRO A 115 4.35 -3.66 20.48
CA PRO A 115 4.08 -4.52 19.35
C PRO A 115 4.16 -3.75 18.04
N ILE A 116 4.86 -4.31 17.06
CA ILE A 116 5.06 -3.68 15.76
C ILE A 116 4.80 -4.66 14.61
N ASN A 117 4.40 -4.08 13.48
CA ASN A 117 4.36 -4.74 12.20
C ASN A 117 5.30 -4.03 11.24
N ILE A 118 6.39 -4.70 10.85
CA ILE A 118 7.41 -4.12 9.96
C ILE A 118 6.97 -4.32 8.52
N VAL A 119 6.90 -3.23 7.76
CA VAL A 119 6.54 -3.24 6.34
C VAL A 119 7.66 -2.67 5.48
N ASN A 120 7.78 -3.20 4.26
CA ASN A 120 8.66 -2.68 3.23
C ASN A 120 7.80 -2.01 2.16
N LEU A 121 7.67 -0.68 2.22
CA LEU A 121 6.87 0.06 1.25
C LEU A 121 7.67 0.36 0.00
N THR A 122 7.02 0.45 -1.15
CA THR A 122 7.67 0.87 -2.40
C THR A 122 8.17 2.31 -2.27
N ASN A 123 9.40 2.57 -2.70
CA ASN A 123 9.95 3.92 -2.81
C ASN A 123 10.15 4.30 -4.29
N SER A 124 10.48 5.57 -4.57
CA SER A 124 10.67 6.06 -5.93
C SER A 124 11.76 5.31 -6.69
N HIS A 125 12.87 4.97 -6.02
CA HIS A 125 13.96 4.18 -6.61
C HIS A 125 13.48 2.80 -7.08
N ASP A 126 12.64 2.13 -6.30
CA ASP A 126 12.02 0.86 -6.71
C ASP A 126 11.19 1.05 -7.99
N ILE A 127 10.42 2.13 -8.10
CA ILE A 127 9.61 2.43 -9.31
C ILE A 127 10.50 2.68 -10.52
N PHE A 128 11.60 3.44 -10.36
CA PHE A 128 12.58 3.63 -11.42
C PHE A 128 13.15 2.30 -11.92
N GLN A 129 13.52 1.39 -11.01
CA GLN A 129 13.98 0.06 -11.37
C GLN A 129 12.90 -0.76 -12.09
N MET A 130 11.66 -0.73 -11.60
CA MET A 130 10.52 -1.40 -12.22
C MET A 130 10.33 -0.93 -13.67
N LEU A 131 10.34 0.39 -13.90
CA LEU A 131 10.23 0.98 -15.24
C LEU A 131 11.36 0.57 -16.18
N ASN A 132 12.60 0.56 -15.69
CA ASN A 132 13.75 0.17 -16.50
C ASN A 132 13.76 -1.33 -16.83
N ASN A 133 13.16 -2.17 -15.98
CA ASN A 133 13.08 -3.61 -16.17
C ASN A 133 11.88 -4.05 -17.02
N SER A 134 10.91 -3.16 -17.25
CA SER A 134 9.76 -3.43 -18.10
C SER A 134 10.20 -3.69 -19.55
N LYS A 135 9.62 -4.72 -20.17
CA LYS A 135 9.85 -5.06 -21.58
C LYS A 135 8.75 -4.57 -22.50
N PHE A 136 7.61 -4.18 -21.96
CA PHE A 136 6.43 -3.79 -22.72
C PHE A 136 6.34 -2.27 -22.84
N ASP A 137 5.56 -1.83 -23.81
CA ASP A 137 5.17 -0.44 -24.06
C ASP A 137 3.67 -0.21 -23.78
N LYS A 138 2.98 -1.24 -23.29
CA LYS A 138 1.60 -1.16 -22.79
C LYS A 138 1.57 -1.45 -21.29
N ARG A 139 0.73 -0.74 -20.54
CA ARG A 139 0.48 -1.04 -19.13
C ARG A 139 -1.00 -0.98 -18.77
N VAL A 140 -1.36 -1.74 -17.76
CA VAL A 140 -2.60 -1.55 -17.00
C VAL A 140 -2.24 -1.14 -15.58
N THR A 141 -2.97 -0.20 -15.01
CA THR A 141 -2.88 0.17 -13.59
C THR A 141 -4.16 -0.26 -12.88
N ILE A 142 -4.01 -1.02 -11.81
CA ILE A 142 -5.12 -1.53 -11.01
C ILE A 142 -5.00 -0.95 -9.60
N ASN A 143 -6.05 -0.29 -9.13
CA ASN A 143 -6.14 0.17 -7.74
C ASN A 143 -6.67 -0.95 -6.84
N LEU A 144 -5.82 -1.50 -5.98
CA LEU A 144 -6.19 -2.57 -5.05
C LEU A 144 -7.26 -2.17 -4.06
N ASP A 145 -7.29 -0.91 -3.62
CA ASP A 145 -8.19 -0.53 -2.54
C ASP A 145 -9.65 -0.53 -3.03
N GLU A 146 -9.85 -0.27 -4.32
CA GLU A 146 -11.17 -0.29 -4.98
C GLU A 146 -11.53 -1.68 -5.54
N VAL A 147 -10.52 -2.44 -5.98
CA VAL A 147 -10.73 -3.69 -6.73
C VAL A 147 -10.43 -4.96 -5.90
N MET A 148 -9.78 -4.86 -4.73
CA MET A 148 -9.37 -6.02 -3.91
C MET A 148 -9.71 -5.98 -2.42
N PHE A 149 -10.22 -4.89 -1.87
CA PHE A 149 -10.60 -4.83 -0.44
C PHE A 149 -12.12 -4.73 -0.26
N LYS A 150 -12.88 -5.57 -0.98
CA LYS A 150 -14.31 -5.71 -0.77
C LYS A 150 -14.60 -6.48 0.52
N LYS A 151 -15.69 -6.11 1.19
CA LYS A 151 -16.15 -6.84 2.38
C LYS A 151 -16.61 -8.25 1.96
N PRO A 152 -16.32 -9.31 2.75
CA PRO A 152 -16.65 -10.70 2.43
C PRO A 152 -18.14 -11.01 2.27
N VAL A 153 -19.01 -10.02 2.53
CA VAL A 153 -20.46 -10.14 2.52
C VAL A 153 -21.04 -9.93 1.11
N SER A 154 -20.27 -9.44 0.14
CA SER A 154 -20.73 -9.30 -1.24
C SER A 154 -20.50 -10.57 -2.05
N GLU A 155 -21.50 -10.99 -2.86
CA GLU A 155 -21.38 -12.11 -3.82
C GLU A 155 -20.35 -11.86 -4.95
N ASP A 156 -19.79 -10.65 -5.01
CA ASP A 156 -18.86 -10.21 -6.06
C ASP A 156 -17.38 -10.48 -5.74
N VAL A 157 -17.06 -11.38 -4.81
CA VAL A 157 -15.66 -11.71 -4.47
C VAL A 157 -15.24 -13.08 -4.99
N GLU A 158 -13.94 -13.22 -5.25
CA GLU A 158 -13.32 -14.51 -5.51
C GLU A 158 -13.48 -15.45 -4.31
N LYS A 159 -13.40 -16.75 -4.61
CA LYS A 159 -13.45 -17.78 -3.58
C LYS A 159 -12.32 -17.55 -2.56
N GLU A 160 -12.68 -17.55 -1.28
CA GLU A 160 -11.71 -17.40 -0.20
C GLU A 160 -10.59 -18.45 -0.29
N LEU A 161 -9.38 -18.03 0.05
CA LEU A 161 -8.23 -18.92 0.07
C LEU A 161 -8.44 -20.08 1.04
N GLY A 162 -7.91 -21.25 0.68
CA GLY A 162 -7.91 -22.41 1.57
C GLY A 162 -7.05 -22.20 2.81
N PHE A 163 -7.27 -23.03 3.84
CA PHE A 163 -6.34 -23.12 4.97
C PHE A 163 -4.95 -23.59 4.48
N PRO A 164 -3.83 -22.99 4.96
CA PRO A 164 -3.73 -22.00 6.04
C PRO A 164 -3.80 -20.53 5.60
N PHE A 165 -3.93 -20.26 4.30
CA PHE A 165 -3.74 -18.93 3.73
C PHE A 165 -4.82 -17.92 4.13
N LYS A 166 -6.08 -18.33 4.31
CA LYS A 166 -7.15 -17.43 4.79
C LYS A 166 -6.87 -16.74 6.13
N ASN A 167 -6.06 -17.37 7.00
CA ASN A 167 -5.73 -16.78 8.29
C ASN A 167 -4.64 -15.71 8.17
N VAL A 168 -3.86 -15.75 7.09
CA VAL A 168 -2.77 -14.81 6.81
C VAL A 168 -3.27 -13.66 5.95
N TYR A 169 -4.07 -13.98 4.93
CA TYR A 169 -4.63 -13.06 3.95
C TYR A 169 -6.12 -12.92 4.20
N LYS A 170 -6.49 -11.78 4.78
CA LYS A 170 -7.88 -11.45 5.15
C LYS A 170 -8.60 -10.72 4.01
N GLU A 171 -7.89 -10.44 2.93
CA GLU A 171 -8.34 -9.63 1.82
C GLU A 171 -8.99 -10.48 0.71
N HIS A 172 -10.04 -9.94 0.09
CA HIS A 172 -10.90 -10.64 -0.86
C HIS A 172 -10.93 -9.94 -2.22
N LEU A 173 -10.53 -10.65 -3.27
CA LEU A 173 -10.43 -10.05 -4.60
C LEU A 173 -11.81 -9.91 -5.24
N LEU A 174 -11.99 -8.88 -6.08
CA LEU A 174 -13.15 -8.82 -6.97
C LEU A 174 -13.18 -10.04 -7.90
N LYS A 175 -14.36 -10.65 -8.01
CA LYS A 175 -14.61 -11.80 -8.87
C LYS A 175 -14.28 -11.46 -10.33
N GLY A 176 -13.54 -12.35 -10.98
CA GLY A 176 -13.11 -12.21 -12.37
C GLY A 176 -11.84 -11.38 -12.58
N LEU A 177 -11.28 -10.74 -11.54
CA LEU A 177 -10.00 -10.03 -11.61
C LEU A 177 -8.85 -10.92 -12.13
N PRO A 178 -8.72 -12.21 -11.74
CA PRO A 178 -7.73 -13.10 -12.33
C PRO A 178 -7.86 -13.27 -13.84
N ALA A 179 -9.09 -13.35 -14.35
CA ALA A 179 -9.35 -13.50 -15.78
C ALA A 179 -8.91 -12.25 -16.57
N VAL A 180 -9.29 -11.07 -16.08
CA VAL A 180 -8.90 -9.78 -16.69
C VAL A 180 -7.38 -9.60 -16.69
N CYS A 181 -6.71 -9.89 -15.56
CA CYS A 181 -5.25 -9.82 -15.47
C CYS A 181 -4.57 -10.79 -16.44
N ASN A 182 -5.03 -12.04 -16.51
CA ASN A 182 -4.41 -13.02 -17.41
C ASN A 182 -4.62 -12.66 -18.89
N HIS A 183 -5.79 -12.13 -19.25
CA HIS A 183 -6.06 -11.61 -20.58
C HIS A 183 -5.08 -10.48 -20.95
N LEU A 184 -4.98 -9.45 -20.11
CA LEU A 184 -4.04 -8.33 -20.31
C LEU A 184 -2.57 -8.78 -20.37
N ALA A 185 -2.16 -9.73 -19.52
CA ALA A 185 -0.79 -10.26 -19.55
C ALA A 185 -0.49 -10.96 -20.88
N ASN A 186 -1.44 -11.72 -21.43
CA ASN A 186 -1.29 -12.38 -22.72
C ASN A 186 -1.19 -11.38 -23.88
N ASP A 187 -1.82 -10.22 -23.75
CA ASP A 187 -1.79 -9.13 -24.75
C ASP A 187 -0.56 -8.21 -24.61
N GLY A 188 0.40 -8.59 -23.77
CA GLY A 188 1.67 -7.88 -23.60
C GLY A 188 1.54 -6.59 -22.78
N TYR A 189 0.64 -6.54 -21.81
CA TYR A 189 0.57 -5.44 -20.85
C TYR A 189 1.44 -5.71 -19.63
N ASP A 190 2.16 -4.68 -19.19
CA ASP A 190 2.65 -4.65 -17.82
C ASP A 190 1.51 -4.38 -16.84
N ILE A 191 1.35 -5.29 -15.89
CA ILE A 191 0.33 -5.18 -14.84
C ILE A 191 0.91 -4.47 -13.64
N TRP A 192 0.55 -3.20 -13.48
CA TRP A 192 0.89 -2.36 -12.34
C TRP A 192 -0.24 -2.37 -11.33
N VAL A 193 0.10 -2.67 -10.09
CA VAL A 193 -0.84 -2.76 -8.99
C VAL A 193 -0.49 -1.72 -7.94
N TYR A 194 -1.46 -0.89 -7.56
CA TYR A 194 -1.30 0.22 -6.61
C TYR A 194 -2.18 0.03 -5.37
N THR A 195 -1.66 0.34 -4.20
CA THR A 195 -2.46 0.44 -2.96
C THR A 195 -1.97 1.60 -2.10
N THR A 196 -2.92 2.31 -1.52
CA THR A 196 -2.67 3.31 -0.46
C THR A 196 -2.36 2.63 0.88
N GLY A 197 -2.79 1.36 1.04
CA GLY A 197 -2.55 0.55 2.21
C GLY A 197 -1.06 0.32 2.50
N LEU A 198 -0.74 0.27 3.79
CA LEU A 198 0.61 0.04 4.31
C LEU A 198 0.94 -1.45 4.32
N TYR A 199 1.03 -2.05 3.14
CA TYR A 199 1.40 -3.44 2.96
C TYR A 199 2.86 -3.58 2.51
N SER A 200 3.51 -4.67 2.91
CA SER A 200 4.76 -5.04 2.23
C SER A 200 4.46 -5.47 0.80
N ARG A 201 5.28 -5.04 -0.16
CA ARG A 201 5.16 -5.49 -1.55
C ARG A 201 5.10 -7.01 -1.69
N GLU A 202 5.93 -7.74 -0.94
CA GLU A 202 5.96 -9.21 -0.98
C GLU A 202 4.67 -9.86 -0.46
N TYR A 203 3.97 -9.19 0.47
CA TYR A 203 2.68 -9.66 0.98
C TYR A 203 1.64 -9.65 -0.14
N ILE A 204 1.49 -8.51 -0.81
CA ILE A 204 0.58 -8.33 -1.94
C ILE A 204 0.95 -9.26 -3.10
N GLN A 205 2.23 -9.36 -3.43
CA GLN A 205 2.70 -10.24 -4.50
C GLN A 205 2.32 -11.71 -4.25
N ARG A 206 2.50 -12.17 -3.00
CA ARG A 206 2.16 -13.55 -2.63
C ARG A 206 0.65 -13.76 -2.60
N LEU A 207 -0.13 -12.78 -2.12
CA LEU A 207 -1.59 -12.82 -2.18
C LEU A 207 -2.08 -13.00 -3.62
N LEU A 208 -1.65 -12.13 -4.53
CA LEU A 208 -2.03 -12.17 -5.94
C LEU A 208 -1.62 -13.47 -6.63
N LYS A 209 -0.43 -13.99 -6.31
CA LYS A 209 0.03 -15.28 -6.83
C LYS A 209 -0.84 -16.45 -6.38
N LEU A 210 -1.39 -16.42 -5.15
CA LEU A 210 -2.32 -17.45 -4.66
C LEU A 210 -3.66 -17.44 -5.42
N TYR A 211 -4.02 -16.30 -6.00
CA TYR A 211 -5.17 -16.15 -6.91
C TYR A 211 -4.78 -16.28 -8.39
N HIS A 212 -3.57 -16.78 -8.69
CA HIS A 212 -3.06 -16.97 -10.06
C HIS A 212 -2.98 -15.67 -10.88
N ILE A 213 -2.80 -14.53 -10.23
CA ILE A 213 -2.56 -13.24 -10.88
C ILE A 213 -1.05 -13.01 -10.99
N ASN A 214 -0.55 -12.90 -12.21
CA ASN A 214 0.84 -12.56 -12.49
C ASN A 214 0.99 -11.06 -12.70
N THR A 215 1.35 -10.33 -11.64
CA THR A 215 1.65 -8.90 -11.74
C THR A 215 3.08 -8.64 -12.20
N SER A 216 3.29 -7.63 -13.04
CA SER A 216 4.63 -7.12 -13.34
C SER A 216 5.19 -6.33 -12.16
N PHE A 217 4.40 -5.39 -11.64
CA PHE A 217 4.89 -4.38 -10.68
C PHE A 217 3.84 -4.06 -9.61
N ILE A 218 4.31 -3.82 -8.38
CA ILE A 218 3.45 -3.52 -7.22
C ILE A 218 4.00 -2.30 -6.48
N VAL A 219 3.12 -1.32 -6.27
CA VAL A 219 3.38 -0.06 -5.58
C VAL A 219 2.50 0.01 -4.33
N THR A 220 3.12 -0.01 -3.15
CA THR A 220 2.42 0.03 -1.86
C THR A 220 2.67 1.35 -1.12
N GLY A 221 1.72 1.81 -0.31
CA GLY A 221 1.82 3.09 0.40
C GLY A 221 1.78 4.29 -0.55
N ALA A 222 0.97 4.20 -1.61
CA ALA A 222 1.02 5.13 -2.75
C ALA A 222 0.77 6.60 -2.39
N THR A 223 0.05 6.88 -1.31
CA THR A 223 -0.20 8.25 -0.81
C THR A 223 1.07 9.04 -0.51
N ARG A 224 2.19 8.35 -0.25
CA ARG A 224 3.49 9.01 0.01
C ARG A 224 4.12 9.63 -1.23
N PHE A 225 3.72 9.18 -2.41
CA PHE A 225 4.21 9.78 -3.65
C PHE A 225 3.61 11.17 -3.90
N ASP A 226 2.51 11.52 -3.23
CA ASP A 226 1.95 12.87 -3.31
C ASP A 226 2.70 13.89 -2.46
N THR A 227 3.37 13.44 -1.40
CA THR A 227 4.23 14.28 -0.54
C THR A 227 5.69 14.28 -0.97
N THR A 228 6.04 13.56 -2.04
CA THR A 228 7.40 13.46 -2.57
C THR A 228 7.82 14.75 -3.30
N ASP A 229 9.12 15.03 -3.38
CA ASP A 229 9.66 16.19 -4.09
C ASP A 229 9.07 16.29 -5.51
N SER A 230 8.52 17.47 -5.81
CA SER A 230 7.99 17.86 -7.13
C SER A 230 8.89 17.47 -8.30
N LYS A 231 10.22 17.54 -8.12
CA LYS A 231 11.19 17.16 -9.14
C LYS A 231 11.18 15.67 -9.42
N GLU A 232 11.17 14.84 -8.38
CA GLU A 232 11.14 13.39 -8.51
C GLU A 232 9.81 12.91 -9.10
N LYS A 233 8.69 13.49 -8.65
CA LYS A 233 7.36 13.22 -9.23
C LYS A 233 7.31 13.54 -10.72
N LYS A 234 7.89 14.66 -11.14
CA LYS A 234 8.02 15.04 -12.55
C LYS A 234 8.86 14.04 -13.34
N GLN A 235 10.02 13.64 -12.82
CA GLN A 235 10.89 12.65 -13.46
C GLN A 235 10.20 11.30 -13.64
N LEU A 236 9.47 10.82 -12.62
CA LEU A 236 8.70 9.59 -12.72
C LEU A 236 7.61 9.70 -13.79
N SER A 237 6.86 10.82 -13.82
CA SER A 237 5.83 11.06 -14.85
C SER A 237 6.42 11.01 -16.26
N GLU A 238 7.54 11.72 -16.48
CA GLU A 238 8.24 11.74 -17.77
C GLU A 238 8.69 10.34 -18.20
N LEU A 239 9.17 9.51 -17.27
CA LEU A 239 9.56 8.14 -17.58
C LEU A 239 8.35 7.25 -17.92
N PHE A 240 7.25 7.36 -17.17
CA PHE A 240 6.02 6.63 -17.49
C PHE A 240 5.51 7.02 -18.88
N GLU A 241 5.45 8.32 -19.15
CA GLU A 241 5.02 8.87 -20.44
C GLU A 241 5.92 8.41 -21.57
N LYS A 242 7.25 8.38 -21.36
CA LYS A 242 8.19 7.89 -22.37
C LYS A 242 8.05 6.38 -22.62
N LYS A 243 7.84 5.61 -21.55
CA LYS A 243 7.87 4.14 -21.56
C LYS A 243 6.62 3.52 -22.16
N TYR A 244 5.43 4.03 -21.81
CA TYR A 244 4.17 3.41 -22.20
C TYR A 244 3.44 4.26 -23.23
N ASP A 245 3.15 3.67 -24.39
CA ASP A 245 2.29 4.30 -25.40
C ASP A 245 0.81 4.08 -25.10
N VAL A 246 0.47 2.90 -24.55
CA VAL A 246 -0.89 2.55 -24.13
C VAL A 246 -0.94 2.38 -22.62
N THR A 247 -1.86 3.08 -21.98
CA THR A 247 -2.16 2.90 -20.55
C THR A 247 -3.66 2.65 -20.37
N ILE A 248 -3.97 1.58 -19.65
CA ILE A 248 -5.32 1.31 -19.16
C ILE A 248 -5.34 1.55 -17.66
N HIS A 249 -6.36 2.23 -17.16
CA HIS A 249 -6.61 2.35 -15.74
C HIS A 249 -7.92 1.64 -15.39
N ILE A 250 -7.89 0.79 -14.38
CA ILE A 250 -9.07 0.07 -13.88
C ILE A 250 -9.30 0.51 -12.42
N TYR A 251 -10.43 1.19 -12.21
CA TYR A 251 -10.83 1.79 -10.93
C TYR A 251 -12.28 1.42 -10.64
N GLY A 252 -12.50 0.50 -9.70
CA GLY A 252 -13.85 0.04 -9.34
C GLY A 252 -14.67 -0.36 -10.58
N GLU A 253 -15.70 0.42 -10.90
CA GLU A 253 -16.65 0.20 -12.00
C GLU A 253 -16.31 0.99 -13.28
N ALA A 254 -15.06 1.43 -13.45
CA ALA A 254 -14.64 2.19 -14.62
C ALA A 254 -13.32 1.69 -15.22
N LEU A 255 -13.24 1.74 -16.56
CA LEU A 255 -12.05 1.49 -17.35
C LEU A 255 -11.71 2.73 -18.18
N PHE A 256 -10.49 3.24 -18.02
CA PHE A 256 -9.97 4.35 -18.79
C PHE A 256 -8.86 3.85 -19.70
N TYR A 257 -8.99 4.09 -20.99
CA TYR A 257 -7.98 3.77 -21.98
C TYR A 257 -7.34 5.07 -22.48
N VAL A 258 -6.00 5.08 -22.55
CA VAL A 258 -5.21 6.20 -23.04
C VAL A 258 -4.18 5.69 -24.05
N LYS A 259 -4.20 6.24 -25.26
CA LYS A 259 -3.16 6.06 -26.28
C LYS A 259 -2.46 7.39 -26.56
N ARG A 260 -1.19 7.47 -26.18
CA ARG A 260 -0.39 8.69 -26.23
C ARG A 260 -0.09 9.11 -27.67
N SER A 261 0.41 8.20 -28.50
CA SER A 261 0.72 8.46 -29.92
C SER A 261 -0.46 9.05 -30.70
N ALA A 262 -1.67 8.57 -30.43
CA ALA A 262 -2.90 9.02 -31.07
C ALA A 262 -3.60 10.19 -30.34
N LYS A 263 -3.07 10.65 -29.19
CA LYS A 263 -3.71 11.63 -28.29
C LYS A 263 -5.18 11.28 -27.99
N LYS A 264 -5.45 9.99 -27.79
CA LYS A 264 -6.81 9.46 -27.63
C LYS A 264 -7.01 8.98 -26.20
N SER A 265 -8.10 9.42 -25.58
CA SER A 265 -8.59 8.88 -24.31
C SER A 265 -10.04 8.44 -24.46
N LEU A 266 -10.37 7.30 -23.86
CA LEU A 266 -11.71 6.74 -23.82
C LEU A 266 -12.01 6.29 -22.40
N GLN A 267 -13.26 6.43 -21.99
CA GLN A 267 -13.75 5.95 -20.71
C GLN A 267 -14.92 5.01 -20.96
N TYR A 268 -14.96 3.93 -20.20
CA TYR A 268 -15.99 2.91 -20.24
C TYR A 268 -16.47 2.62 -18.83
N GLU A 269 -17.76 2.34 -18.71
CA GLU A 269 -18.39 1.88 -17.49
C GLU A 269 -18.38 0.34 -17.46
N LEU A 270 -18.12 -0.23 -16.29
CA LEU A 270 -18.09 -1.67 -16.04
C LEU A 270 -19.24 -2.01 -15.10
N HIS A 271 -20.17 -2.87 -15.53
CA HIS A 271 -21.31 -3.24 -14.71
C HIS A 271 -20.86 -4.23 -13.63
N LYS A 272 -21.39 -4.06 -12.42
CA LYS A 272 -21.01 -4.85 -11.25
C LYS A 272 -21.20 -6.36 -11.43
N ASP A 273 -22.30 -6.77 -12.06
CA ASP A 273 -22.68 -8.19 -12.20
C ASP A 273 -21.93 -8.91 -13.33
N SER A 274 -21.41 -8.15 -14.31
CA SER A 274 -20.66 -8.67 -15.48
C SER A 274 -19.27 -8.07 -15.59
N TRP A 275 -18.72 -7.55 -14.49
CA TRP A 275 -17.54 -6.69 -14.46
C TRP A 275 -16.35 -7.19 -15.30
N SER A 276 -15.98 -8.47 -15.13
CA SER A 276 -14.87 -9.05 -15.88
C SER A 276 -15.19 -9.28 -17.34
N GLY A 277 -16.44 -9.62 -17.64
CA GLY A 277 -16.92 -9.83 -19.01
C GLY A 277 -16.89 -8.51 -19.77
N ASP A 278 -17.48 -7.47 -19.21
CA ASP A 278 -17.47 -6.11 -19.76
C ASP A 278 -16.03 -5.64 -20.01
N ALA A 279 -15.15 -5.81 -19.01
CA ALA A 279 -13.76 -5.40 -19.12
C ALA A 279 -13.07 -6.11 -20.30
N ILE A 280 -13.19 -7.44 -20.40
CA ILE A 280 -12.57 -8.22 -21.49
C ILE A 280 -13.17 -7.82 -22.85
N ASP A 281 -14.50 -7.70 -22.95
CA ASP A 281 -15.16 -7.32 -24.21
C ASP A 281 -14.74 -5.94 -24.69
N ILE A 282 -14.58 -4.97 -23.77
CA ILE A 282 -14.07 -3.64 -24.08
C ILE A 282 -12.62 -3.71 -24.57
N LEU A 283 -11.77 -4.51 -23.92
CA LEU A 283 -10.36 -4.68 -24.30
C LEU A 283 -10.23 -5.29 -25.70
N ASP A 284 -10.99 -6.35 -25.97
CA ASP A 284 -11.06 -6.98 -27.30
C ASP A 284 -11.51 -5.99 -28.38
N GLN A 285 -12.51 -5.15 -28.08
CA GLN A 285 -12.98 -4.13 -29.01
C GLN A 285 -11.91 -3.06 -29.27
N ILE A 286 -11.15 -2.67 -28.25
CA ILE A 286 -10.03 -1.73 -28.39
C ILE A 286 -8.98 -2.33 -29.31
N HIS A 287 -8.53 -3.57 -29.08
CA HIS A 287 -7.50 -4.21 -29.90
C HIS A 287 -7.96 -4.41 -31.34
N LYS A 288 -9.21 -4.82 -31.58
CA LYS A 288 -9.76 -4.93 -32.93
C LYS A 288 -9.73 -3.59 -33.68
N LYS A 289 -10.06 -2.49 -33.00
CA LYS A 289 -10.02 -1.14 -33.58
C LYS A 289 -8.59 -0.68 -33.86
N GLU A 290 -7.64 -1.04 -33.00
CA GLU A 290 -6.22 -0.73 -33.22
C GLU A 290 -5.66 -1.48 -34.42
N ALA A 291 -5.90 -2.79 -34.51
CA ALA A 291 -5.45 -3.61 -35.63
C ALA A 291 -6.06 -3.20 -36.98
N ALA A 292 -7.27 -2.63 -36.97
CA ALA A 292 -7.91 -2.10 -38.18
C ALA A 292 -7.40 -0.71 -38.60
N SER A 293 -6.63 -0.04 -37.73
CA SER A 293 -6.09 1.31 -37.99
C SER A 293 -4.61 1.29 -38.38
N GLU A 294 -3.96 0.13 -38.34
CA GLU A 294 -2.58 -0.15 -38.81
C GLU A 294 -2.59 -0.67 -40.25
#